data_AF-A0A9D2J2M5-F1
#
_entry.id   AF-A0A9D2J2M5-F1
#
_cell.length_a   1.000
_cell.length_b   1.000
_cell.length_c   1.000
_cell.angle_alpha   90.00
_cell.angle_beta   90.00
_cell.angle_gamma   90.00
#
_symmetry.space_group_name_H-M   'P 1'
#
loop_
_entity.id
_entity.type
_entity.pdbx_description
1 polymer ?
#
loop_
_entity_poly.entity_id
_entity_poly.type
_entity_poly.pdbx_seq_one_letter_code
_entity_poly.pdbx_strand_id
1 'polypeptide(L)' 'GMSVWWRDHADHHMAMLMDPAGPFSTATEGAENTARKGEPLPYVAPPAGMFPDVREEAEPEGDR' A
#
# COMPACT_ATOMS: atom_id res chain seq x y z
N GLY A 1 10.89 12.36 -11.75
CA GLY A 1 10.56 10.99 -11.29
C GLY A 1 9.91 11.05 -9.92
N MET A 2 9.36 9.92 -9.43
CA MET A 2 8.61 9.87 -8.15
C MET A 2 9.41 10.40 -6.95
N SER A 3 10.72 10.15 -6.89
CA SER A 3 11.58 10.63 -5.81
C SER A 3 11.71 12.17 -5.76
N VAL A 4 11.71 12.84 -6.91
CA VAL A 4 11.76 14.32 -6.98
C VAL A 4 10.41 14.91 -6.60
N TRP A 5 9.32 14.31 -7.07
CA TRP A 5 7.98 14.72 -6.65
C TRP A 5 7.81 14.60 -5.13
N TRP A 6 8.28 13.49 -4.55
CA TRP A 6 8.27 13.28 -3.11
C TRP A 6 9.02 14.38 -2.37
N ARG A 7 10.30 14.60 -2.74
CA ARG A 7 11.16 15.60 -2.08
C ARG A 7 10.61 17.02 -2.20
N ASP A 8 10.18 17.41 -3.40
CA ASP A 8 9.88 18.82 -3.69
C ASP A 8 8.42 19.18 -3.32
N HIS A 9 7.53 18.20 -3.15
CA HIS A 9 6.10 18.46 -2.90
C HIS A 9 5.54 17.71 -1.69
N ALA A 10 5.77 16.39 -1.57
CA ALA A 10 5.18 15.62 -0.49
C ALA A 10 5.85 15.92 0.87
N ASP A 11 7.18 16.01 0.88
CA ASP A 11 8.00 16.09 2.11
C ASP A 11 7.59 17.23 3.05
N HIS A 12 7.28 18.41 2.50
CA HIS A 12 6.85 19.58 3.28
C HIS A 12 5.64 19.29 4.20
N HIS A 13 4.73 18.42 3.75
CA HIS A 13 3.52 18.09 4.49
C HIS A 13 3.70 16.87 5.41
N MET A 14 4.68 16.01 5.13
CA MET A 14 4.85 14.73 5.82
C MET A 14 5.05 14.87 7.33
N ALA A 15 5.74 15.91 7.78
CA ALA A 15 5.94 16.16 9.21
C ALA A 15 4.61 16.36 9.96
N MET A 16 3.65 17.10 9.39
CA MET A 16 2.34 17.30 10.02
C MET A 16 1.42 16.08 9.91
N LEU A 17 1.45 15.39 8.76
CA LEU A 17 0.63 14.20 8.54
C LEU A 17 1.02 13.04 9.48
N MET A 18 2.30 12.96 9.84
CA MET A 18 2.86 11.86 10.64
C MET A 18 3.12 12.24 12.10
N ASP A 19 2.78 13.47 12.53
CA ASP A 19 2.92 13.89 13.92
C ASP A 19 1.93 13.10 14.81
N PRO A 20 2.42 12.35 15.84
CA PRO A 20 1.54 11.64 16.77
C PRO A 20 0.55 12.54 17.52
N ALA A 21 0.87 13.83 17.68
CA ALA A 21 0.01 14.84 18.29
C ALA A 21 -0.67 15.74 17.24
N GLY A 22 -0.54 15.39 15.96
CA GLY A 22 -1.09 16.15 14.84
C GLY A 22 -2.62 16.02 14.71
N PRO A 23 -3.18 16.54 13.59
CA PRO A 23 -4.63 16.57 13.38
C PRO A 23 -5.28 15.18 13.31
N PHE A 24 -4.51 14.14 13.03
CA PHE A 24 -4.97 12.75 12.99
C PHE A 24 -4.70 11.97 14.29
N SER A 25 -4.26 12.63 15.36
CA SER A 25 -3.96 11.98 16.66
C SER A 25 -5.17 11.24 17.26
N THR A 26 -6.38 11.70 16.95
CA THR A 26 -7.64 11.07 17.40
C THR A 26 -8.25 10.12 16.37
N ALA A 27 -7.58 9.87 15.25
CA ALA A 27 -8.04 8.92 14.22
C ALA A 27 -7.79 7.47 14.67
N THR A 28 -8.45 7.08 15.75
CA THR A 28 -8.40 5.72 16.32
C THR A 28 -9.20 4.74 15.47
N GLU A 29 -9.17 3.47 15.87
CA GLU A 29 -9.94 2.39 15.23
C GLU A 29 -11.42 2.76 15.08
N GLY A 30 -11.97 2.52 13.90
CA GLY A 30 -13.34 2.86 13.55
C GLY A 30 -13.74 2.33 12.19
N ALA A 31 -14.93 2.73 11.71
CA ALA A 31 -15.44 2.28 10.41
C ALA A 31 -14.50 2.65 9.24
N GLU A 32 -13.82 3.80 9.33
CA GLU A 32 -12.89 4.26 8.30
C GLU A 32 -11.43 3.85 8.55
N ASN A 33 -11.07 3.52 9.80
CA ASN A 33 -9.73 3.08 10.19
C ASN A 33 -9.82 1.69 10.84
N THR A 34 -9.88 0.66 9.99
CA THR A 34 -10.19 -0.71 10.41
C THR A 34 -8.96 -1.54 10.82
N ALA A 35 -7.75 -1.03 10.59
CA ALA A 35 -6.50 -1.71 10.93
C ALA A 35 -5.82 -1.02 12.11
N ARG A 36 -5.36 -1.80 13.09
CA ARG A 36 -4.57 -1.24 14.20
C ARG A 36 -3.18 -0.85 13.72
N LYS A 37 -2.56 0.08 14.45
CA LYS A 37 -1.16 0.45 14.21
C LYS A 37 -0.27 -0.79 14.37
N GLY A 38 0.39 -1.17 13.29
CA GLY A 38 1.30 -2.33 13.23
C GLY A 38 0.63 -3.65 12.83
N GLU A 39 -0.70 -3.68 12.67
CA GLU A 39 -1.37 -4.82 12.06
C GLU A 39 -1.28 -4.76 10.52
N PRO A 40 -1.36 -5.92 9.85
CA PRO A 40 -1.47 -5.95 8.39
C PRO A 40 -2.67 -5.13 7.90
N LEU A 41 -2.52 -4.53 6.72
CA LEU A 41 -3.65 -3.86 6.07
C LEU A 41 -4.75 -4.88 5.73
N PRO A 42 -6.03 -4.47 5.75
CA PRO A 42 -7.14 -5.36 5.42
C PRO A 42 -6.96 -5.90 4.01
N TYR A 43 -6.92 -7.23 3.88
CA TYR A 43 -6.78 -7.90 2.61
C TYR A 43 -8.09 -8.58 2.24
N VAL A 44 -8.58 -8.28 1.05
CA VAL A 44 -9.66 -9.01 0.41
C VAL A 44 -9.03 -9.77 -0.76
N ALA A 45 -9.17 -11.10 -0.74
CA ALA A 45 -8.67 -11.91 -1.83
C ALA A 45 -9.32 -11.45 -3.15
N PRO A 46 -8.53 -11.33 -4.22
CA PRO A 46 -9.09 -10.96 -5.50
C PRO A 46 -10.10 -12.02 -5.96
N PRO A 47 -11.17 -11.60 -6.67
CA PRO A 47 -12.09 -12.54 -7.29
C PRO A 47 -11.37 -13.58 -8.14
N ALA A 48 -11.91 -14.80 -8.18
CA ALA A 48 -11.35 -15.88 -8.99
C ALA A 48 -11.20 -15.46 -10.46
N GLY A 49 -10.02 -15.66 -11.04
CA GLY A 49 -9.70 -15.31 -12.42
C GLY A 49 -9.28 -13.84 -12.65
N MET A 50 -9.22 -13.00 -11.62
CA MET A 50 -8.74 -11.62 -11.75
C MET A 50 -7.24 -11.52 -12.05
N PHE A 51 -6.44 -12.45 -11.52
CA PHE A 51 -5.01 -12.52 -11.76
C PHE A 51 -4.65 -13.92 -12.29
N PRO A 52 -3.87 -14.02 -13.39
CA PRO A 52 -3.32 -15.29 -13.83
C PRO A 52 -2.28 -15.82 -12.83
N ASP A 53 -2.13 -17.14 -12.71
CA ASP A 53 -1.05 -17.72 -11.91
C ASP A 53 0.27 -17.65 -12.69
N VAL A 54 1.05 -16.61 -12.42
CA VAL A 54 2.34 -16.35 -13.08
C VAL A 54 3.42 -17.37 -12.74
N ARG A 55 3.18 -18.29 -11.80
CA ARG A 55 4.12 -19.40 -11.51
C ARG A 55 4.01 -20.52 -12.54
N GLU A 56 2.90 -20.58 -13.28
CA GLU A 56 2.64 -21.59 -14.31
C GLU A 56 3.13 -21.15 -15.70
N GLU A 57 3.47 -19.87 -15.89
CA GLU A 57 3.89 -19.30 -17.20
C GLU A 57 5.40 -19.46 -17.51
N ALA A 58 6.17 -20.12 -16.66
CA ALA A 58 7.62 -20.29 -16.86
C ALA A 58 8.00 -21.57 -17.63
N GLU A 59 7.47 -21.76 -18.84
CA GLU A 59 8.04 -22.72 -19.82
C GLU A 59 7.82 -22.17 -21.25
N PRO A 60 8.78 -21.45 -21.87
CA PRO A 60 8.91 -21.53 -23.31
C PRO A 60 9.62 -22.85 -23.64
N GLU A 61 8.82 -23.88 -23.91
CA GLU A 61 9.27 -25.14 -24.50
C GLU A 61 9.83 -24.86 -25.91
N GLY A 62 11.16 -24.93 -26.05
CA GLY A 62 11.86 -25.42 -27.24
C GLY A 62 11.94 -24.54 -28.49
N ASP A 63 13.15 -24.08 -28.81
CA ASP A 63 13.81 -24.55 -30.05
C ASP A 63 15.31 -24.71 -29.80
N ARG A 64 15.85 -25.79 -30.36
CA ARG A 64 17.24 -26.24 -30.22
C ARG A 64 18.20 -25.40 -31.05
#